data_AF-A0A124FUN8-F1
#
_entry.id   AF-A0A124FUN8-F1
#
_cell.length_a   1.000
_cell.length_b   1.000
_cell.length_c   1.000
_cell.angle_alpha   90.00
_cell.angle_beta   90.00
_cell.angle_gamma   90.00
#
_symmetry.space_group_name_H-M   'P 1'
#
loop_
_entity.id
_entity.type
_entity.pdbx_description
1 polymer ?
#
loop_
_entity_poly.entity_id
_entity_poly.type
_entity_poly.pdbx_seq_one_letter_code
_entity_poly.pdbx_strand_id
1 'polypeptide(L)'
;MIHYLTAEQETQIESWLNQLTLDEKIKLLSGADTWSTQAIPRLGIPDVIMTDGPHGVRADRASAKRPYGVTTAFPTGIGIAATWDRELVHELGAALAEETRAMGCDVLLGPCVNILRAPLGGRNFETYSEDPYLAGEIGLNWVLGLQGKGVGASLKHYAGNDQEYERMRINIVVSERALREIYLAPFEKIVRHAQPWTVMAAYPRVNGTFATESHYLLRELLKQEWGFEGTAVSDWSALHSTAPAL
;
A
#
# COMPACT_ATOMS: atom_id res chain seq x y z
N MET A 1 0.83 -10.47 17.64
CA MET A 1 0.71 -10.10 16.22
C MET A 1 -0.77 -10.05 15.90
N ILE A 2 -1.24 -9.02 15.20
CA ILE A 2 -2.61 -8.97 14.70
C ILE A 2 -2.67 -9.96 13.56
N HIS A 3 -3.34 -11.09 13.76
CA HIS A 3 -3.64 -12.02 12.68
C HIS A 3 -5.03 -11.65 12.14
N TYR A 4 -5.12 -11.30 10.85
CA TYR A 4 -6.33 -10.68 10.30
C TYR A 4 -7.33 -11.66 9.69
N LEU A 5 -6.92 -12.92 9.51
CA LEU A 5 -7.79 -13.97 8.97
C LEU A 5 -8.38 -14.81 10.11
N THR A 6 -9.62 -15.24 9.93
CA THR A 6 -10.19 -16.29 10.77
C THR A 6 -9.66 -17.66 10.33
N ALA A 7 -9.65 -18.65 11.22
CA ALA A 7 -9.27 -20.02 10.87
C ALA A 7 -10.13 -20.60 9.71
N GLU A 8 -11.39 -20.16 9.61
CA GLU A 8 -12.27 -20.50 8.49
C GLU A 8 -11.79 -19.89 7.17
N GLN A 9 -11.38 -18.61 7.18
CA GLN A 9 -10.80 -17.95 6.02
C GLN A 9 -9.48 -18.60 5.58
N GLU A 10 -8.60 -18.94 6.52
CA GLU A 10 -7.36 -19.67 6.21
C GLU A 10 -7.66 -21.04 5.56
N THR A 11 -8.60 -21.79 6.12
CA THR A 11 -9.03 -23.08 5.55
C THR A 11 -9.60 -22.91 4.13
N GLN A 12 -10.37 -21.85 3.91
CA GLN A 12 -10.92 -21.54 2.59
C GLN A 12 -9.83 -21.16 1.58
N ILE A 13 -8.82 -20.39 2.01
CA ILE A 13 -7.67 -20.02 1.18
C ILE A 13 -6.88 -21.27 0.79
N GLU A 14 -6.58 -22.17 1.73
CA GLU A 14 -5.90 -23.44 1.44
C GLU A 14 -6.72 -24.32 0.48
N SER A 15 -8.05 -24.35 0.66
CA SER A 15 -8.95 -25.05 -0.27
C SER A 15 -8.88 -24.47 -1.69
N TRP A 16 -8.86 -23.14 -1.84
CA TRP A 16 -8.68 -22.50 -3.15
C TRP A 16 -7.30 -22.79 -3.74
N LEU A 17 -6.21 -22.67 -2.96
CA LEU A 17 -4.85 -22.91 -3.43
C LEU A 17 -4.64 -24.34 -3.97
N ASN A 18 -5.32 -25.32 -3.39
CA ASN A 18 -5.31 -26.71 -3.86
C ASN A 18 -6.15 -26.95 -5.13
N GLN A 19 -7.18 -26.13 -5.36
CA GLN A 19 -8.07 -26.26 -6.52
C GLN A 19 -7.69 -25.37 -7.72
N LEU A 20 -6.85 -24.37 -7.50
CA LEU A 20 -6.32 -23.51 -8.56
C LEU A 20 -5.35 -24.31 -9.45
N THR A 21 -5.60 -24.26 -10.75
CA THR A 21 -4.64 -24.69 -11.76
C THR A 21 -3.41 -23.78 -11.76
N LEU A 22 -2.30 -24.24 -12.34
CA LEU A 22 -1.10 -23.41 -12.47
C LEU A 22 -1.38 -22.11 -13.24
N ASP A 23 -2.17 -22.17 -14.31
CA ASP A 23 -2.53 -20.99 -15.11
C ASP A 23 -3.37 -20.00 -14.30
N GLU A 24 -4.31 -20.48 -13.47
CA GLU A 24 -5.09 -19.61 -12.58
C GLU A 24 -4.18 -18.98 -11.50
N LYS A 25 -3.21 -19.72 -10.95
CA LYS A 25 -2.21 -19.18 -10.02
C LYS A 25 -1.37 -18.09 -10.67
N ILE A 26 -0.88 -18.31 -11.89
CA ILE A 26 -0.09 -17.33 -12.65
C ILE A 26 -0.91 -16.07 -12.93
N LYS A 27 -2.17 -16.23 -13.35
CA LYS A 27 -3.06 -15.09 -13.62
C LYS A 27 -3.20 -14.17 -12.40
N LEU A 28 -3.41 -14.74 -11.21
CA LEU A 28 -3.58 -13.99 -9.96
C LEU A 28 -2.36 -13.14 -9.55
N LEU A 29 -1.19 -13.34 -10.17
CA LEU A 29 0.04 -12.55 -9.93
C LEU A 29 0.06 -11.21 -10.69
N SER A 30 -1.00 -10.88 -11.44
CA SER A 30 -1.11 -9.65 -12.21
C SER A 30 -2.54 -9.10 -12.21
N GLY A 31 -2.68 -7.80 -12.45
CA GLY A 31 -4.00 -7.17 -12.62
C GLY A 31 -4.74 -7.71 -13.84
N ALA A 32 -6.07 -7.78 -13.77
CA ALA A 32 -6.92 -7.97 -14.94
C ALA A 32 -6.96 -6.70 -15.80
N ASP A 33 -6.89 -5.55 -15.14
CA ASP A 33 -6.71 -4.24 -15.73
C ASP A 33 -5.89 -3.36 -14.76
N THR A 34 -5.88 -2.05 -14.99
CA THR A 34 -5.14 -1.09 -14.17
C THR A 34 -5.64 -0.99 -12.72
N TRP A 35 -6.87 -1.42 -12.42
CA TRP A 35 -7.58 -1.14 -11.16
C TRP A 35 -8.27 -2.38 -10.57
N SER A 36 -8.14 -3.56 -11.16
CA SER A 36 -8.74 -4.78 -10.61
C SER A 36 -7.83 -5.99 -10.76
N THR A 37 -7.93 -6.91 -9.80
CA THR A 37 -7.27 -8.23 -9.87
C THR A 37 -8.04 -9.19 -10.79
N GLN A 38 -7.46 -10.34 -11.07
CA GLN A 38 -8.15 -11.44 -11.77
C GLN A 38 -9.18 -12.10 -10.84
N ALA A 39 -10.38 -12.34 -11.35
CA ALA A 39 -11.38 -13.18 -10.70
C ALA A 39 -11.24 -14.64 -11.12
N ILE A 40 -11.63 -15.58 -10.26
CA ILE A 40 -11.73 -17.02 -10.58
C ILE A 40 -13.18 -17.50 -10.32
N PRO A 41 -14.12 -17.27 -11.25
CA PRO A 41 -15.55 -17.53 -11.03
C PRO A 41 -15.88 -18.98 -10.69
N ARG A 42 -15.15 -19.95 -11.25
CA ARG A 42 -15.34 -21.40 -10.98
C ARG A 42 -15.16 -21.73 -9.49
N LEU A 43 -14.30 -21.00 -8.80
CA LEU A 43 -14.01 -21.17 -7.37
C LEU A 43 -14.73 -20.14 -6.48
N GLY A 44 -15.53 -19.25 -7.08
CA GLY A 44 -16.21 -18.17 -6.36
C GLY A 44 -15.26 -17.07 -5.85
N ILE A 45 -14.05 -16.95 -6.40
CA ILE A 45 -13.09 -15.89 -6.03
C ILE A 45 -13.42 -14.65 -6.87
N PRO A 46 -13.90 -13.55 -6.25
CA PRO A 46 -14.15 -12.30 -6.97
C PRO A 46 -12.85 -11.58 -7.32
N ASP A 47 -12.93 -10.60 -8.20
CA ASP A 47 -11.88 -9.60 -8.33
C ASP A 47 -11.88 -8.65 -7.12
N VAL A 48 -10.72 -8.07 -6.87
CA VAL A 48 -10.51 -6.99 -5.90
C VAL A 48 -10.31 -5.72 -6.70
N ILE A 49 -11.12 -4.70 -6.42
CA ILE A 49 -11.08 -3.40 -7.08
C ILE A 49 -10.30 -2.43 -6.20
N MET A 50 -9.31 -1.77 -6.79
CA MET A 50 -8.48 -0.76 -6.14
C MET A 50 -8.69 0.60 -6.78
N THR A 51 -8.51 1.66 -6.00
CA THR A 51 -8.50 3.04 -6.50
C THR A 51 -7.58 3.93 -5.68
N ASP A 52 -7.08 5.01 -6.28
CA ASP A 52 -6.38 6.06 -5.53
C ASP A 52 -7.36 6.83 -4.63
N GLY A 53 -6.93 7.47 -3.55
CA GLY A 53 -5.58 7.45 -2.99
C GLY A 53 -5.52 8.06 -1.58
N PRO A 54 -4.41 8.70 -1.18
CA PRO A 54 -4.12 8.99 0.23
C PRO A 54 -4.98 10.10 0.88
N HIS A 55 -5.64 10.96 0.09
CA HIS A 55 -6.44 12.09 0.60
C HIS A 55 -7.81 12.24 -0.11
N GLY A 56 -8.39 11.12 -0.55
CA GLY A 56 -9.70 11.08 -1.19
C GLY A 56 -9.84 9.89 -2.13
N VAL A 57 -11.07 9.45 -2.35
CA VAL A 57 -11.39 8.38 -3.30
C VAL A 57 -11.47 8.98 -4.69
N ARG A 58 -10.51 8.68 -5.57
CA ARG A 58 -10.45 9.24 -6.92
C ARG A 58 -11.43 8.49 -7.81
N ALA A 59 -12.55 9.11 -8.15
CA ALA A 59 -13.63 8.53 -8.93
C ALA A 59 -13.84 9.24 -10.30
N ASP A 60 -12.83 9.17 -11.17
CA ASP A 60 -12.76 9.90 -12.45
C ASP A 60 -13.03 9.03 -13.70
N ARG A 61 -13.37 7.75 -13.53
CA ARG A 61 -13.59 6.78 -14.62
C ARG A 61 -12.40 6.56 -15.58
N ALA A 62 -11.17 6.58 -15.09
CA ALA A 62 -10.00 6.28 -15.94
C ALA A 62 -9.94 4.85 -16.51
N SER A 63 -10.80 3.92 -16.09
CA SER A 63 -10.99 2.59 -16.66
C SER A 63 -12.45 2.14 -16.52
N ALA A 64 -12.82 1.02 -17.16
CA ALA A 64 -14.18 0.49 -17.09
C ALA A 64 -14.65 0.14 -15.66
N LYS A 65 -13.72 -0.30 -14.79
CA LYS A 65 -14.01 -0.67 -13.40
C LYS A 65 -13.67 0.41 -12.39
N ARG A 66 -12.99 1.48 -12.80
CA ARG A 66 -12.71 2.58 -11.89
C ARG A 66 -13.99 3.39 -11.64
N PRO A 67 -14.29 3.72 -10.38
CA PRO A 67 -15.52 4.44 -10.05
C PRO A 67 -15.62 5.80 -10.75
N TYR A 68 -16.87 6.24 -10.93
CA TYR A 68 -17.21 7.59 -11.37
C TYR A 68 -18.21 8.19 -10.39
N GLY A 69 -17.90 9.35 -9.83
CA GLY A 69 -18.78 10.00 -8.86
C GLY A 69 -18.16 11.24 -8.22
N VAL A 70 -18.94 11.85 -7.33
CA VAL A 70 -18.47 12.94 -6.48
C VAL A 70 -17.98 12.35 -5.18
N THR A 71 -16.76 12.68 -4.80
CA THR A 71 -16.08 12.19 -3.60
C THR A 71 -15.44 13.37 -2.86
N THR A 72 -15.13 13.17 -1.59
CA THR A 72 -14.52 14.21 -0.77
C THR A 72 -13.03 14.31 -1.06
N ALA A 73 -12.57 15.52 -1.40
CA ALA A 73 -11.16 15.87 -1.45
C ALA A 73 -10.74 16.38 -0.06
N PHE A 74 -10.08 15.51 0.72
CA PHE A 74 -9.54 15.86 2.03
C PHE A 74 -8.27 16.71 1.89
N PRO A 75 -7.82 17.39 2.97
CA PRO A 75 -6.50 18.02 3.00
C PRO A 75 -5.40 17.03 2.60
N THR A 76 -4.35 17.51 1.96
CA THR A 76 -3.23 16.65 1.56
C THR A 76 -2.44 16.18 2.78
N GLY A 77 -1.59 15.16 2.63
CA GLY A 77 -0.88 14.51 3.74
C GLY A 77 -0.19 15.48 4.70
N ILE A 78 0.50 16.50 4.20
CA ILE A 78 1.18 17.49 5.06
C ILE A 78 0.20 18.29 5.92
N GLY A 79 -0.99 18.59 5.39
CA GLY A 79 -2.06 19.28 6.12
C GLY A 79 -2.70 18.36 7.16
N ILE A 80 -2.87 17.08 6.83
CA ILE A 80 -3.33 16.06 7.77
C ILE A 80 -2.32 15.90 8.92
N ALA A 81 -1.02 15.79 8.63
CA ALA A 81 0.00 15.61 9.66
C ALA A 81 0.17 16.86 10.55
N ALA A 82 -0.07 18.05 10.01
CA ALA A 82 0.01 19.31 10.74
C ALA A 82 -1.04 19.44 11.86
N THR A 83 -2.06 18.56 11.91
CA THR A 83 -3.00 18.52 13.04
C THR A 83 -2.39 17.93 14.31
N TRP A 84 -1.38 17.04 14.17
CA TRP A 84 -0.85 16.21 15.25
C TRP A 84 -1.92 15.39 15.99
N ASP A 85 -3.07 15.18 15.35
CA ASP A 85 -4.26 14.62 15.97
C ASP A 85 -4.54 13.22 15.42
N ARG A 86 -4.24 12.21 16.24
CA ARG A 86 -4.40 10.79 15.90
C ARG A 86 -5.87 10.40 15.77
N GLU A 87 -6.72 10.94 16.63
CA GLU A 87 -8.15 10.62 16.66
C GLU A 87 -8.84 11.19 15.43
N LEU A 88 -8.53 12.44 15.07
CA LEU A 88 -9.03 13.07 13.85
C LEU A 88 -8.59 12.32 12.58
N VAL A 89 -7.35 11.83 12.53
CA VAL A 89 -6.86 11.05 11.39
C VAL A 89 -7.55 9.69 11.30
N HIS A 90 -7.86 9.07 12.44
CA HIS A 90 -8.64 7.83 12.46
C HIS A 90 -10.06 8.06 11.93
N GLU A 91 -10.73 9.16 12.33
CA GLU A 91 -12.04 9.54 11.78
C GLU A 91 -11.97 9.82 10.27
N LEU A 92 -10.93 10.50 9.81
CA LEU A 92 -10.68 10.73 8.38
C LEU A 92 -10.53 9.40 7.63
N GLY A 93 -9.76 8.45 8.16
CA GLY A 93 -9.62 7.11 7.58
C GLY A 93 -10.96 6.38 7.48
N ALA A 94 -11.80 6.48 8.52
CA ALA A 94 -13.14 5.89 8.51
C ALA A 94 -14.06 6.52 7.45
N ALA A 95 -14.02 7.83 7.27
CA ALA A 95 -14.78 8.53 6.23
C ALA A 95 -14.33 8.12 4.81
N LEU A 96 -13.02 7.99 4.59
CA LEU A 96 -12.48 7.47 3.34
C LEU A 96 -12.97 6.05 3.02
N ALA A 97 -13.07 5.19 4.03
CA ALA A 97 -13.57 3.84 3.83
C ALA A 97 -15.07 3.80 3.49
N GLU A 98 -15.87 4.67 4.09
CA GLU A 98 -17.29 4.79 3.76
C GLU A 98 -17.48 5.19 2.28
N GLU A 99 -16.72 6.17 1.80
CA GLU A 99 -16.73 6.54 0.38
C GLU A 99 -16.18 5.41 -0.51
N THR A 100 -15.10 4.75 -0.12
CA THR A 100 -14.48 3.68 -0.92
C THR A 100 -15.46 2.51 -1.11
N ARG A 101 -16.19 2.14 -0.06
CA ARG A 101 -17.26 1.12 -0.12
C ARG A 101 -18.45 1.59 -0.94
N ALA A 102 -18.88 2.84 -0.78
CA ALA A 102 -19.97 3.41 -1.59
C ALA A 102 -19.65 3.40 -3.09
N MET A 103 -18.36 3.54 -3.43
CA MET A 103 -17.85 3.45 -4.80
C MET A 103 -17.58 2.01 -5.27
N GLY A 104 -17.86 0.99 -4.44
CA GLY A 104 -17.66 -0.42 -4.78
C GLY A 104 -16.19 -0.82 -4.93
N CYS A 105 -15.29 -0.16 -4.22
CA CYS A 105 -13.86 -0.49 -4.20
C CYS A 105 -13.49 -1.20 -2.89
N ASP A 106 -12.50 -2.08 -2.96
CA ASP A 106 -12.07 -2.93 -1.85
C ASP A 106 -10.78 -2.41 -1.19
N VAL A 107 -9.89 -1.81 -1.98
CA VAL A 107 -8.59 -1.28 -1.53
C VAL A 107 -8.42 0.18 -1.93
N LEU A 108 -8.14 1.04 -0.94
CA LEU A 108 -7.76 2.42 -1.19
C LEU A 108 -6.23 2.55 -1.17
N LEU A 109 -5.67 3.13 -2.22
CA LEU A 109 -4.23 3.15 -2.44
C LEU A 109 -3.56 4.28 -1.65
N GLY A 110 -3.46 4.07 -0.35
CA GLY A 110 -2.80 4.93 0.64
C GLY A 110 -2.66 4.21 1.99
N PRO A 111 -2.02 4.85 2.98
CA PRO A 111 -1.47 6.20 2.92
C PRO A 111 -0.07 6.25 2.31
N CYS A 112 0.41 7.45 1.97
CA CYS A 112 1.78 7.68 1.53
C CYS A 112 2.67 8.12 2.72
N VAL A 113 3.64 7.30 3.12
CA VAL A 113 4.48 7.55 4.32
C VAL A 113 5.97 7.70 3.99
N ASN A 114 6.29 8.01 2.73
CA ASN A 114 7.66 8.39 2.35
C ASN A 114 8.15 9.60 3.17
N ILE A 115 9.46 9.72 3.38
CA ILE A 115 9.98 10.77 4.24
C ILE A 115 10.20 12.02 3.40
N LEU A 116 9.81 13.19 3.93
CA LEU A 116 10.16 14.47 3.31
C LEU A 116 11.65 14.77 3.47
N ARG A 117 12.50 14.06 2.73
CA ARG A 117 13.97 14.20 2.78
C ARG A 117 14.43 15.59 2.36
N ALA A 118 13.76 16.17 1.37
CA ALA A 118 14.08 17.47 0.81
C ALA A 118 12.79 18.21 0.46
N PRO A 119 12.73 19.55 0.61
CA PRO A 119 11.50 20.32 0.41
C PRO A 119 11.02 20.36 -1.05
N LEU A 120 11.87 19.97 -2.01
CA LEU A 120 11.58 20.01 -3.44
C LEU A 120 10.97 18.72 -4.01
N GLY A 121 10.67 17.73 -3.16
CA GLY A 121 10.02 16.49 -3.58
C GLY A 121 8.65 16.77 -4.19
N GLY A 122 8.43 16.37 -5.45
CA GLY A 122 7.19 16.65 -6.18
C GLY A 122 5.94 15.99 -5.57
N ARG A 123 6.11 14.99 -4.71
CA ARG A 123 5.04 14.30 -3.97
C ARG A 123 5.06 14.55 -2.47
N ASN A 124 5.84 15.54 -2.00
CA ASN A 124 5.86 15.90 -0.59
C ASN A 124 4.46 16.21 -0.04
N PHE A 125 3.60 16.84 -0.86
CA PHE A 125 2.26 17.24 -0.45
C PHE A 125 1.37 16.07 0.01
N GLU A 126 1.53 14.87 -0.57
CA GLU A 126 0.69 13.70 -0.29
C GLU A 126 1.20 12.82 0.85
N THR A 127 2.41 13.09 1.37
CA THR A 127 2.97 12.41 2.53
C THR A 127 2.92 13.28 3.79
N TYR A 128 3.49 12.83 4.90
CA TYR A 128 3.18 13.36 6.24
C TYR A 128 4.28 14.24 6.84
N SER A 129 5.49 13.72 7.01
CA SER A 129 6.53 14.40 7.79
C SER A 129 7.95 14.02 7.37
N GLU A 130 8.89 14.91 7.64
CA GLU A 130 10.32 14.59 7.66
C GLU A 130 10.71 13.74 8.89
N ASP A 131 9.89 13.79 9.94
CA ASP A 131 10.06 13.00 11.16
C ASP A 131 9.36 11.63 11.05
N PRO A 132 10.09 10.52 11.21
CA PRO A 132 9.52 9.18 11.05
C PRO A 132 8.50 8.83 12.13
N TYR A 133 8.59 9.41 13.33
CA TYR A 133 7.63 9.15 14.39
C TYR A 133 6.26 9.74 14.03
N LEU A 134 6.21 11.02 13.63
CA LEU A 134 4.98 11.68 13.21
C LEU A 134 4.39 11.00 11.96
N ALA A 135 5.22 10.71 10.94
CA ALA A 135 4.75 10.03 9.74
C ALA A 135 4.15 8.65 10.06
N GLY A 136 4.78 7.91 10.98
CA GLY A 136 4.29 6.61 11.45
C GLY A 136 3.00 6.71 12.26
N GLU A 137 2.88 7.65 13.20
CA GLU A 137 1.66 7.83 14.02
C GLU A 137 0.46 8.25 13.18
N ILE A 138 0.64 9.20 12.26
CA ILE A 138 -0.43 9.66 11.36
C ILE A 138 -0.82 8.53 10.40
N GLY A 139 0.14 7.90 9.74
CA GLY A 139 -0.13 6.78 8.83
C GLY A 139 -0.79 5.59 9.54
N LEU A 140 -0.42 5.29 10.79
CA LEU A 140 -1.03 4.22 11.58
C LEU A 140 -2.51 4.47 11.80
N ASN A 141 -2.89 5.67 12.26
CA ASN A 141 -4.28 5.99 12.53
C ASN A 141 -5.12 6.07 11.25
N TRP A 142 -4.52 6.50 10.13
CA TRP A 142 -5.18 6.47 8.82
C TRP A 142 -5.53 5.04 8.43
N VAL A 143 -4.59 4.09 8.55
CA VAL A 143 -4.82 2.67 8.23
C VAL A 143 -5.84 2.05 9.18
N LEU A 144 -5.75 2.31 10.48
CA LEU A 144 -6.70 1.78 11.47
C LEU A 144 -8.13 2.27 11.19
N GLY A 145 -8.30 3.57 10.90
CA GLY A 145 -9.60 4.14 10.56
C GLY A 145 -10.20 3.52 9.29
N LEU A 146 -9.39 3.39 8.24
CA LEU A 146 -9.82 2.81 6.96
C LEU A 146 -10.22 1.34 7.12
N GLN A 147 -9.33 0.51 7.69
CA GLN A 147 -9.55 -0.92 7.81
C GLN A 147 -10.63 -1.26 8.84
N GLY A 148 -10.82 -0.42 9.86
CA GLY A 148 -11.92 -0.54 10.83
C GLY A 148 -13.32 -0.48 10.21
N LYS A 149 -13.43 0.00 8.98
CA LYS A 149 -14.67 0.07 8.19
C LYS A 149 -14.69 -0.93 7.01
N GLY A 150 -13.76 -1.88 6.97
CA GLY A 150 -13.76 -3.00 6.02
C GLY A 150 -13.22 -2.66 4.64
N VAL A 151 -12.29 -1.71 4.53
CA VAL A 151 -11.56 -1.38 3.29
C VAL A 151 -10.08 -1.57 3.51
N GLY A 152 -9.40 -2.23 2.59
CA GLY A 152 -7.96 -2.45 2.66
C GLY A 152 -7.16 -1.17 2.41
N ALA A 153 -6.11 -0.98 3.22
CA ALA A 153 -5.10 0.04 2.94
C ALA A 153 -3.98 -0.52 2.06
N SER A 154 -3.39 0.32 1.22
CA SER A 154 -2.15 0.04 0.50
C SER A 154 -1.04 1.00 0.90
N LEU A 155 -0.29 0.63 1.93
CA LEU A 155 0.79 1.45 2.48
C LEU A 155 1.89 1.67 1.44
N LYS A 156 2.23 2.93 1.14
CA LYS A 156 3.10 3.26 0.00
C LYS A 156 4.08 4.41 0.26
N HIS A 157 5.14 4.56 -0.52
CA HIS A 157 5.73 3.60 -1.47
C HIS A 157 6.96 2.96 -0.81
N TYR A 158 6.95 1.64 -0.70
CA TYR A 158 7.94 0.87 0.06
C TYR A 158 9.13 0.45 -0.82
N ALA A 159 10.32 1.00 -0.69
CA ALA A 159 10.73 2.16 0.11
C ALA A 159 11.68 3.06 -0.72
N GLY A 160 12.06 4.22 -0.17
CA GLY A 160 13.04 5.13 -0.77
C GLY A 160 12.52 6.00 -1.93
N ASN A 161 11.20 6.17 -2.07
CA ASN A 161 10.59 7.00 -3.11
C ASN A 161 10.44 8.47 -2.68
N ASP A 162 11.55 9.11 -2.27
CA ASP A 162 11.51 10.44 -1.65
C ASP A 162 11.81 11.58 -2.68
N GLN A 163 11.87 11.26 -3.98
CA GLN A 163 12.00 12.21 -5.08
C GLN A 163 11.39 11.69 -6.38
N GLU A 164 10.89 12.61 -7.21
CA GLU A 164 10.27 12.27 -8.50
C GLU A 164 11.28 12.16 -9.64
N TYR A 165 12.39 12.90 -9.55
CA TYR A 165 13.41 12.91 -10.59
C TYR A 165 14.00 11.50 -10.76
N GLU A 166 13.78 10.94 -11.95
CA GLU A 166 14.20 9.59 -12.35
C GLU A 166 13.70 8.47 -11.43
N ARG A 167 12.55 8.61 -10.75
CA ARG A 167 12.05 7.62 -9.78
C ARG A 167 12.01 6.17 -10.29
N MET A 168 11.80 5.96 -11.60
CA MET A 168 11.79 4.61 -12.23
C MET A 168 13.17 4.03 -12.53
N ARG A 169 14.25 4.77 -12.29
CA ARG A 169 15.62 4.37 -12.65
C ARG A 169 16.61 4.63 -11.55
N ILE A 170 16.42 5.63 -10.71
CA ILE A 170 17.43 6.07 -9.74
C ILE A 170 17.78 4.96 -8.75
N ASN A 171 19.05 4.96 -8.30
CA ASN A 171 19.51 4.14 -7.19
C ASN A 171 19.69 5.01 -5.94
N ILE A 172 18.90 4.73 -4.91
CA ILE A 172 18.98 5.36 -3.61
C ILE A 172 20.07 4.65 -2.81
N VAL A 173 21.20 5.33 -2.61
CA VAL A 173 22.30 4.84 -1.78
C VAL A 173 22.11 5.38 -0.36
N VAL A 174 21.85 4.48 0.58
CA VAL A 174 21.50 4.83 1.96
C VAL A 174 22.12 3.83 2.92
N SER A 175 22.65 4.33 4.04
CA SER A 175 23.19 3.45 5.08
C SER A 175 22.08 2.67 5.75
N GLU A 176 22.40 1.46 6.24
CA GLU A 176 21.45 0.61 6.95
C GLU A 176 20.77 1.33 8.13
N ARG A 177 21.57 2.12 8.86
CA ARG A 177 21.08 2.92 9.98
C ARG A 177 20.02 3.93 9.55
N ALA A 178 20.31 4.73 8.51
CA ALA A 178 19.35 5.72 8.02
C ALA A 178 18.12 5.05 7.38
N LEU A 179 18.33 3.95 6.65
CA LEU A 179 17.25 3.15 6.07
C LEU A 179 16.27 2.71 7.16
N ARG A 180 16.77 2.13 8.26
CA ARG A 180 15.94 1.66 9.38
C ARG A 180 15.34 2.78 10.23
N GLU A 181 16.16 3.72 10.69
CA GLU A 181 15.73 4.75 11.66
C GLU A 181 14.81 5.80 11.03
N ILE A 182 14.92 6.06 9.71
CA ILE A 182 14.19 7.13 9.04
C ILE A 182 13.18 6.59 8.02
N TYR A 183 13.64 5.91 6.98
CA TYR A 183 12.81 5.61 5.81
C TYR A 183 11.87 4.42 6.02
N LEU A 184 12.29 3.43 6.82
CA LEU A 184 11.52 2.22 7.11
C LEU A 184 10.71 2.33 8.40
N ALA A 185 11.09 3.19 9.34
CA ALA A 185 10.44 3.31 10.65
C ALA A 185 8.91 3.55 10.57
N PRO A 186 8.37 4.42 9.68
CA PRO A 186 6.92 4.55 9.51
C PRO A 186 6.27 3.25 9.02
N PHE A 187 6.90 2.57 8.05
CA PHE A 187 6.39 1.31 7.51
C PHE A 187 6.38 0.19 8.55
N GLU A 188 7.48 0.02 9.28
CA GLU A 188 7.61 -0.98 10.34
C GLU A 188 6.50 -0.80 11.38
N LYS A 189 6.31 0.43 11.86
CA LYS A 189 5.27 0.74 12.84
C LYS A 189 3.90 0.34 12.32
N ILE A 190 3.54 0.78 11.11
CA ILE A 190 2.20 0.55 10.56
C ILE A 190 1.96 -0.94 10.29
N VAL A 191 2.96 -1.65 9.76
CA VAL A 191 2.88 -3.11 9.54
C VAL A 191 2.65 -3.83 10.87
N ARG A 192 3.48 -3.55 11.89
CA ARG A 192 3.39 -4.24 13.19
C ARG A 192 2.10 -3.95 13.95
N HIS A 193 1.53 -2.75 13.78
CA HIS A 193 0.41 -2.29 14.61
C HIS A 193 -0.95 -2.24 13.90
N ALA A 194 -1.01 -2.29 12.57
CA ALA A 194 -2.26 -2.24 11.82
C ALA A 194 -2.41 -3.27 10.70
N GLN A 195 -1.34 -3.94 10.27
CA GLN A 195 -1.37 -4.94 9.19
C GLN A 195 -2.17 -4.45 7.97
N PRO A 196 -1.65 -3.46 7.21
CA PRO A 196 -2.33 -3.00 6.01
C PRO A 196 -2.56 -4.18 5.05
N TRP A 197 -3.71 -4.27 4.39
CA TRP A 197 -3.99 -5.42 3.51
C TRP A 197 -2.98 -5.53 2.37
N THR A 198 -2.49 -4.38 1.88
CA THR A 198 -1.40 -4.35 0.91
C THR A 198 -0.29 -3.36 1.27
N VAL A 199 0.90 -3.62 0.73
CA VAL A 199 2.04 -2.69 0.71
C VAL A 199 2.44 -2.50 -0.74
N MET A 200 2.53 -1.25 -1.19
CA MET A 200 2.92 -0.93 -2.56
C MET A 200 4.43 -0.70 -2.62
N ALA A 201 5.13 -1.60 -3.31
CA ALA A 201 6.57 -1.50 -3.55
C ALA A 201 6.88 -0.35 -4.51
N ALA A 202 7.94 0.39 -4.19
CA ALA A 202 8.31 1.62 -4.85
C ALA A 202 9.01 1.41 -6.21
N TYR A 203 9.09 2.48 -7.00
CA TYR A 203 9.81 2.49 -8.27
C TYR A 203 11.34 2.36 -8.21
N PRO A 204 12.07 3.04 -7.30
CA PRO A 204 13.51 3.15 -7.43
C PRO A 204 14.23 1.88 -6.96
N ARG A 205 15.53 1.86 -7.22
CA ARG A 205 16.45 0.92 -6.58
C ARG A 205 16.84 1.44 -5.21
N VAL A 206 16.97 0.54 -4.24
CA VAL A 206 17.55 0.83 -2.92
C VAL A 206 18.81 0.00 -2.77
N ASN A 207 19.95 0.67 -2.63
CA ASN A 207 21.27 0.03 -2.54
C ASN A 207 21.56 -0.98 -3.67
N GLY A 208 21.10 -0.69 -4.89
CA GLY A 208 21.43 -1.44 -6.11
C GLY A 208 20.28 -2.26 -6.70
N THR A 209 19.27 -2.64 -5.91
CA THR A 209 18.18 -3.54 -6.33
C THR A 209 16.85 -2.80 -6.36
N PHE A 210 16.01 -3.04 -7.37
CA PHE A 210 14.67 -2.45 -7.45
C PHE A 210 13.85 -2.86 -6.24
N ALA A 211 13.07 -1.92 -5.66
CA ALA A 211 12.28 -2.24 -4.47
C ALA A 211 11.28 -3.39 -4.72
N THR A 212 10.77 -3.51 -5.95
CA THR A 212 9.91 -4.60 -6.43
C THR A 212 10.60 -5.96 -6.58
N GLU A 213 11.93 -6.02 -6.53
CA GLU A 213 12.75 -7.23 -6.70
C GLU A 213 13.67 -7.49 -5.50
N SER A 214 13.56 -6.68 -4.45
CA SER A 214 14.47 -6.73 -3.31
C SER A 214 14.06 -7.81 -2.32
N HIS A 215 14.76 -8.95 -2.32
CA HIS A 215 14.59 -9.99 -1.31
C HIS A 215 14.75 -9.43 0.12
N TYR A 216 15.73 -8.53 0.30
CA TYR A 216 15.96 -7.86 1.58
C TYR A 216 14.72 -7.11 2.07
N LEU A 217 14.17 -6.22 1.24
CA LEU A 217 13.00 -5.42 1.64
C LEU A 217 11.73 -6.29 1.76
N LEU A 218 11.42 -7.07 0.73
CA LEU A 218 10.11 -7.74 0.61
C LEU A 218 10.01 -9.03 1.41
N ARG A 219 11.11 -9.76 1.63
CA ARG A 219 11.10 -11.05 2.33
C ARG A 219 11.72 -10.94 3.71
N GLU A 220 12.96 -10.47 3.82
CA GLU A 220 13.65 -10.43 5.11
C GLU A 220 13.02 -9.41 6.06
N LEU A 221 12.87 -8.15 5.64
CA LEU A 221 12.29 -7.11 6.50
C LEU A 221 10.77 -7.25 6.62
N LEU A 222 10.07 -7.09 5.50
CA LEU A 222 8.62 -6.97 5.52
C LEU A 222 7.95 -8.25 6.03
N LYS A 223 8.30 -9.42 5.50
CA LYS A 223 7.67 -10.69 5.87
C LYS A 223 8.25 -11.30 7.14
N GLN A 224 9.57 -11.49 7.22
CA GLN A 224 10.17 -12.26 8.32
C GLN A 224 10.38 -11.43 9.58
N GLU A 225 10.95 -10.23 9.47
CA GLU A 225 11.28 -9.41 10.64
C GLU A 225 10.05 -8.69 11.22
N TRP A 226 9.19 -8.15 10.34
CA TRP A 226 8.04 -7.35 10.75
C TRP A 226 6.75 -8.16 10.88
N GLY A 227 6.71 -9.36 10.29
CA GLY A 227 5.55 -10.24 10.33
C GLY A 227 4.38 -9.72 9.49
N PHE A 228 4.65 -9.14 8.32
CA PHE A 228 3.61 -8.68 7.40
C PHE A 228 2.84 -9.86 6.81
N GLU A 229 1.54 -9.94 7.08
CA GLU A 229 0.71 -11.04 6.58
C GLU A 229 0.03 -10.72 5.24
N GLY A 230 -0.14 -9.43 4.90
CA GLY A 230 -0.83 -8.97 3.67
C GLY A 230 -0.06 -9.20 2.36
N THR A 231 -0.50 -8.55 1.26
CA THR A 231 0.10 -8.74 -0.07
C THR A 231 0.95 -7.55 -0.51
N ALA A 232 2.15 -7.81 -1.03
CA ALA A 232 2.94 -6.77 -1.69
C ALA A 232 2.48 -6.61 -3.14
N VAL A 233 2.25 -5.37 -3.58
CA VAL A 233 1.89 -5.02 -4.97
C VAL A 233 2.93 -4.05 -5.53
N SER A 234 3.18 -4.06 -6.84
CA SER A 234 4.04 -3.04 -7.44
C SER A 234 3.30 -1.71 -7.56
N ASP A 235 4.01 -0.58 -7.45
CA ASP A 235 3.53 0.66 -8.10
C ASP A 235 3.37 0.41 -9.62
N TRP A 236 2.52 1.18 -10.30
CA TRP A 236 2.14 0.90 -11.68
C TRP A 236 3.35 0.94 -12.61
N SER A 237 3.62 -0.18 -13.28
CA SER A 237 4.77 -0.34 -14.18
C SER A 237 6.13 -0.29 -13.48
N ALA A 238 6.20 -0.58 -12.18
CA ALA A 238 7.45 -0.67 -11.41
C ALA A 238 8.13 -2.06 -11.47
N LEU A 239 7.57 -3.02 -12.23
CA LEU A 239 8.19 -4.32 -12.46
C LEU A 239 9.20 -4.23 -13.61
N HIS A 240 10.40 -4.76 -13.41
CA HIS A 240 11.49 -4.74 -14.39
C HIS A 240 11.86 -6.14 -14.92
N SER A 241 11.46 -7.19 -14.21
CA SER A 241 11.72 -8.57 -14.58
C SER A 241 10.62 -9.50 -14.10
N THR A 242 10.52 -10.69 -14.70
CA THR A 242 9.50 -11.68 -14.33
C THR A 242 9.92 -12.51 -13.13
N ALA A 243 11.01 -13.29 -13.23
CA ALA A 243 11.37 -14.24 -12.18
C ALA A 243 11.89 -13.60 -10.88
N PRO A 244 12.74 -12.56 -10.90
CA PRO A 244 13.19 -11.90 -9.66
C PRO A 244 12.09 -11.21 -8.85
N ALA A 245 10.96 -10.86 -9.47
CA ALA A 245 9.85 -10.19 -8.82
C ALA A 245 8.81 -11.15 -8.18
N LEU A 246 8.96 -12.47 -8.38
CA LEU A 246 8.12 -13.52 -7.79
C LEU A 246 8.67 -13.95 -6.42
#